data_AF-A0A2P4X669-F1
#
_entry.id   AF-A0A2P4X669-F1
#
_cell.length_a   1.000
_cell.length_b   1.000
_cell.length_c   1.000
_cell.angle_alpha   90.00
_cell.angle_beta   90.00
_cell.angle_gamma   90.00
#
_symmetry.space_group_name_H-M   'P 1'
#
loop_
_entity.id
_entity.type
_entity.pdbx_description
1 polymer ?
#
loop_
_entity_poly.entity_id
_entity_poly.type
_entity_poly.pdbx_seq_one_letter_code
_entity_poly.pdbx_strand_id
1 'polypeptide(L)'
;MTMLGGYRWVNGKLYYKPEALKSFGLLKMEDEDDTEYISLRKLYWFSVPRNDLFVIGILSEEGVKPCIERPCTGTISFFDRRLGGDIDNITDEPRHLSKF
;
A
#
# COMPACT_ATOMS: atom_id res chain seq x y z
N MET A 1 -19.29 -14.68 -14.60
CA MET A 1 -18.02 -14.23 -14.00
C MET A 1 -18.36 -13.13 -13.00
N THR A 2 -18.20 -13.40 -11.70
CA THR A 2 -18.52 -12.40 -10.66
C THR A 2 -17.39 -11.38 -10.63
N MET A 3 -17.63 -10.16 -11.13
CA MET A 3 -16.69 -9.06 -10.88
C MET A 3 -16.76 -8.68 -9.41
N LEU A 4 -15.67 -8.91 -8.68
CA LEU A 4 -15.47 -8.29 -7.37
C LEU A 4 -15.44 -6.78 -7.59
N GLY A 5 -16.43 -6.04 -7.09
CA GLY A 5 -16.68 -4.64 -7.44
C GLY A 5 -15.48 -3.70 -7.24
N GLY A 6 -14.56 -4.06 -6.34
CA GLY A 6 -13.34 -3.32 -6.05
C GLY A 6 -12.15 -3.55 -7.00
N TYR A 7 -12.29 -4.37 -8.03
CA TYR A 7 -11.17 -4.75 -8.90
C TYR A 7 -11.41 -4.36 -10.35
N ARG A 8 -10.33 -4.23 -11.11
CA ARG A 8 -10.35 -3.97 -12.55
C ARG A 8 -9.27 -4.78 -13.25
N TRP A 9 -9.65 -5.53 -14.28
CA TRP A 9 -8.73 -6.18 -15.21
C TRP A 9 -8.36 -5.22 -16.34
N VAL A 10 -7.07 -5.06 -16.62
CA VAL A 10 -6.53 -4.23 -17.71
C VAL A 10 -5.31 -4.93 -18.29
N ASN A 11 -5.27 -5.16 -19.60
CA ASN A 11 -4.12 -5.73 -20.31
C ASN A 11 -3.56 -7.03 -19.64
N GLY A 12 -4.43 -7.92 -19.20
CA GLY A 12 -4.03 -9.17 -18.53
C GLY A 12 -3.57 -9.02 -17.08
N LYS A 13 -3.67 -7.83 -16.48
CA LYS A 13 -3.27 -7.55 -15.10
C LYS A 13 -4.47 -7.18 -14.23
N LEU A 14 -4.41 -7.56 -12.95
CA LEU A 14 -5.44 -7.28 -11.97
C LEU A 14 -5.04 -6.11 -11.08
N TYR A 15 -5.95 -5.14 -10.95
CA TYR A 15 -5.75 -3.96 -10.12
C TYR A 15 -6.90 -3.78 -9.13
N TYR A 16 -6.57 -3.25 -7.97
CA TYR A 16 -7.51 -2.63 -7.04
C TYR A 16 -7.93 -1.26 -7.58
N LYS A 17 -9.23 -0.97 -7.52
CA LYS A 17 -9.77 0.36 -7.79
C LYS A 17 -9.47 1.30 -6.61
N PRO A 18 -9.40 2.63 -6.83
CA PRO A 18 -9.24 3.60 -5.76
C PRO A 18 -10.25 3.43 -4.63
N GLU A 19 -11.51 3.12 -4.93
CA GLU A 19 -12.56 2.94 -3.92
C GLU A 19 -12.30 1.75 -3.00
N ALA A 20 -11.72 0.66 -3.54
CA ALA A 20 -11.34 -0.51 -2.76
C ALA A 20 -10.16 -0.19 -1.83
N LEU A 21 -9.15 0.51 -2.34
CA LEU A 21 -7.99 0.94 -1.54
C LEU A 21 -8.45 1.81 -0.35
N LYS A 22 -9.36 2.76 -0.61
CA LYS A 22 -9.98 3.59 0.44
C LYS A 22 -10.76 2.74 1.44
N SER A 23 -11.54 1.76 0.98
CA SER A 23 -12.30 0.87 1.89
C SER A 23 -11.41 0.01 2.79
N PHE A 24 -10.19 -0.30 2.35
CA PHE A 24 -9.20 -1.01 3.15
C PHE A 24 -8.46 -0.10 4.13
N GLY A 25 -8.72 1.21 4.10
CA GLY A 25 -8.02 2.19 4.92
C GLY A 25 -6.59 2.45 4.45
N LEU A 26 -6.29 2.15 3.18
CA LEU A 26 -4.99 2.45 2.57
C LEU A 26 -4.97 3.92 2.13
N LEU A 27 -3.86 4.59 2.44
CA LEU A 27 -3.66 6.01 2.19
C LEU A 27 -2.36 6.25 1.42
N LYS A 28 -2.36 7.27 0.57
CA LYS A 28 -1.16 7.77 -0.11
C LYS A 28 -0.44 8.71 0.84
N MET A 29 0.85 8.52 1.01
CA MET A 29 1.74 9.47 1.68
C MET A 29 2.72 10.03 0.64
N GLU A 30 2.91 11.34 0.67
CA GLU A 30 3.87 12.05 -0.19
C GLU A 30 4.91 12.71 0.71
N ASP A 31 6.18 12.40 0.45
CA ASP A 31 7.33 12.98 1.16
C ASP A 31 7.79 14.28 0.49
N GLU A 32 8.72 15.00 1.11
CA GLU A 32 9.21 16.29 0.59
C GLU A 32 9.87 16.19 -0.80
N ASP A 33 10.43 15.02 -1.15
CA ASP A 33 11.07 14.74 -2.43
C ASP A 33 10.09 14.20 -3.49
N ASP A 34 8.78 14.49 -3.37
CA ASP A 34 7.68 13.97 -4.23
C ASP A 34 7.58 12.44 -4.27
N THR A 35 8.28 11.74 -3.37
CA THR A 35 8.25 10.27 -3.33
C THR A 35 6.95 9.82 -2.70
N GLU A 36 6.20 9.01 -3.43
CA GLU A 36 4.91 8.51 -2.98
C GLU A 36 5.02 7.13 -2.33
N TYR A 37 4.31 6.98 -1.22
CA TYR A 37 4.27 5.77 -0.41
C TYR A 37 2.82 5.33 -0.19
N ILE A 38 2.66 4.05 0.12
CA ILE A 38 1.42 3.52 0.65
C ILE A 38 1.54 3.41 2.17
N SER A 39 0.49 3.84 2.85
CA SER A 39 0.39 3.79 4.30
C SER A 39 -0.93 3.19 4.76
N LEU A 40 -0.94 2.68 5.98
CA LEU A 40 -2.15 2.21 6.65
C LEU A 40 -2.09 2.52 8.14
N ARG A 41 -3.27 2.51 8.76
CA ARG A 41 -3.40 2.67 10.21
C ARG A 41 -3.24 1.34 10.93
N LYS A 42 -2.27 1.26 11.85
CA LYS A 42 -2.03 0.13 12.75
C LYS A 42 -2.60 0.42 14.13
N LEU A 43 -3.68 -0.28 14.47
CA LEU A 43 -4.29 -0.21 15.79
C LEU A 43 -3.75 -1.33 16.68
N TYR A 44 -3.38 -0.98 17.91
CA TYR A 44 -2.95 -1.93 18.93
C TYR A 44 -4.05 -2.07 19.97
N TRP A 45 -4.35 -3.31 20.38
CA TRP A 45 -5.49 -3.60 21.28
C TRP A 45 -5.40 -2.94 22.66
N PHE A 46 -4.18 -2.63 23.12
CA PHE A 46 -3.92 -2.21 24.50
C PHE A 46 -3.52 -0.73 24.65
N SER A 47 -3.43 0.00 23.54
CA SER A 47 -3.12 1.42 23.57
C SER A 47 -3.69 2.11 22.33
N VAL A 48 -4.21 3.32 22.50
CA VAL A 48 -4.53 4.19 21.37
C VAL A 48 -3.24 4.94 21.00
N PRO A 49 -2.53 4.57 19.92
CA PRO A 49 -1.30 5.23 19.55
C PRO A 49 -1.64 6.61 19.00
N ARG A 50 -0.87 7.65 19.38
CA ARG A 50 -1.02 8.98 18.78
C ARG A 50 -0.55 9.04 17.32
N ASN A 51 0.39 8.15 16.97
CA ASN A 51 0.96 8.03 15.63
C ASN A 51 0.73 6.59 15.16
N ASP A 52 -0.45 6.32 14.63
CA ASP A 52 -0.88 4.98 14.21
C ASP A 52 -0.78 4.79 12.69
N LEU A 53 -0.36 5.79 11.92
CA LEU A 53 -0.13 5.67 10.48
C LEU A 53 1.30 5.25 10.16
N PHE A 54 1.43 4.16 9.39
CA PHE A 54 2.70 3.58 8.99
C PHE A 54 2.80 3.44 7.48
N VAL A 55 3.94 3.83 6.94
CA VAL A 55 4.34 3.55 5.56
C VAL A 55 4.70 2.07 5.45
N ILE A 56 4.13 1.37 4.48
CA ILE A 56 4.31 -0.08 4.27
C ILE A 56 4.83 -0.45 2.88
N GLY A 57 5.03 0.54 2.00
CA GLY A 57 5.57 0.34 0.66
C GLY A 57 5.79 1.64 -0.10
N ILE A 58 6.62 1.58 -1.12
CA ILE A 58 6.87 2.66 -2.07
C ILE A 58 5.98 2.45 -3.29
N LEU A 59 5.32 3.50 -3.77
CA LEU A 59 4.53 3.41 -4.99
C LEU A 59 5.43 3.52 -6.22
N SER A 60 5.17 2.69 -7.22
CA SER A 60 5.90 2.67 -8.49
C SER A 60 4.90 2.52 -9.62
N GLU A 61 4.64 3.59 -10.38
CA GLU A 61 3.61 3.66 -11.45
C GLU A 61 2.27 3.02 -11.06
N GLU A 62 2.11 1.71 -11.31
CA GLU A 62 0.88 0.97 -11.05
C GLU A 62 0.99 -0.06 -9.90
N GLY A 63 2.17 -0.23 -9.30
CA GLY A 63 2.47 -1.24 -8.29
C GLY A 63 3.00 -0.67 -6.98
N VAL A 64 3.32 -1.59 -6.06
CA VAL A 64 3.89 -1.26 -4.74
C VAL A 64 5.14 -2.10 -4.54
N LYS A 65 6.25 -1.45 -4.21
CA LYS A 65 7.50 -2.11 -3.80
C LYS A 65 7.60 -2.16 -2.27
N PRO A 66 8.08 -3.27 -1.69
CA PRO A 66 8.35 -3.32 -0.25
C PRO A 66 9.33 -2.22 0.17
N CYS A 67 9.16 -1.70 1.39
CA CYS A 67 10.11 -0.81 2.02
C CYS A 67 10.26 -1.15 3.50
N ILE A 68 11.24 -0.52 4.16
CA ILE A 68 11.32 -0.55 5.61
C ILE A 68 10.11 0.21 6.15
N GLU A 69 9.35 -0.45 7.03
CA GLU A 69 8.19 0.16 7.67
C GLU A 69 8.62 1.30 8.60
N ARG A 70 7.89 2.42 8.54
CA ARG A 70 8.18 3.59 9.36
C ARG A 70 6.92 4.40 9.65
N PRO A 71 6.89 5.21 10.72
CA PRO A 71 5.83 6.18 10.93
C PRO A 71 5.68 7.11 9.72
N CYS A 72 4.44 7.52 9.43
CA CYS A 72 4.18 8.52 8.41
C CYS A 72 4.63 9.91 8.88
N THR A 73 5.44 10.58 8.07
CA THR A 73 5.96 11.92 8.34
C THR A 73 5.53 12.97 7.32
N GLY A 74 4.99 12.54 6.16
CA GLY A 74 4.61 13.42 5.06
C GLY A 74 3.11 13.64 4.94
N THR A 75 2.72 14.24 3.82
CA THR A 75 1.34 14.64 3.54
C THR A 75 0.50 13.43 3.16
N ILE A 76 -0.66 13.29 3.80
CA ILE A 76 -1.58 12.15 3.58
C ILE A 76 -2.73 12.56 2.66
N SER A 77 -3.05 11.70 1.71
CA SER A 77 -4.19 11.85 0.82
C SER A 77 -4.81 10.49 0.47
N PHE A 78 -6.01 10.51 -0.11
CA PHE A 78 -6.62 9.31 -0.64
C PHE A 78 -6.05 8.96 -2.02
N PHE A 79 -6.01 7.67 -2.34
CA PHE A 79 -5.71 7.21 -3.69
C PHE A 79 -6.75 7.72 -4.70
N ASP A 80 -6.26 8.16 -5.86
CA ASP A 80 -7.02 8.52 -7.05
C ASP A 80 -6.71 7.58 -8.24
N ARG A 81 -5.64 6.78 -8.11
CA ARG A 81 -5.21 5.78 -9.09
C ARG A 81 -5.42 4.35 -8.63
N ARG A 82 -5.40 3.45 -9.61
CA ARG A 82 -5.46 1.99 -9.42
C ARG A 82 -4.08 1.48 -9.01
N LEU A 83 -4.04 0.46 -8.14
CA LEU A 83 -2.80 -0.22 -7.75
C LEU A 83 -2.93 -1.73 -7.91
N GLY A 84 -1.87 -2.40 -8.32
CA GLY A 84 -1.82 -3.83 -8.59
C GLY A 84 -0.78 -4.13 -9.66
N GLY A 85 -1.13 -4.99 -10.61
CA GLY A 85 -0.22 -5.32 -11.71
C GLY A 85 0.32 -6.74 -11.60
N ASP A 86 1.54 -6.92 -12.12
CA ASP A 86 2.15 -8.24 -12.28
C ASP A 86 2.71 -8.80 -10.97
N ILE A 87 2.49 -10.09 -10.72
CA ILE A 87 3.12 -10.82 -9.60
C ILE A 87 4.61 -11.06 -9.88
N ASP A 88 5.01 -11.02 -11.16
CA ASP A 88 6.31 -11.52 -11.64
C ASP A 88 7.49 -10.55 -11.43
N ASN A 89 7.27 -9.36 -10.86
CA ASN A 89 8.35 -8.39 -10.56
C ASN A 89 8.76 -8.33 -9.08
N ILE A 90 8.27 -9.26 -8.24
CA ILE A 90 8.84 -9.45 -6.90
C ILE A 90 10.12 -10.26 -7.09
N THR A 91 11.24 -9.58 -7.35
CA THR A 91 12.55 -10.20 -7.16
C THR A 91 12.64 -10.69 -5.72
N ASP A 92 12.71 -12.02 -5.56
CA ASP A 92 12.90 -12.74 -4.30
C ASP A 92 14.19 -12.27 -3.61
N GLU A 93 14.11 -11.18 -2.85
CA GLU A 93 14.98 -10.98 -1.69
C GLU A 93 14.37 -11.81 -0.55
N PRO A 94 15.06 -12.85 -0.04
CA PRO A 94 14.49 -13.75 0.93
C PRO A 94 14.13 -12.98 2.20
N ARG A 95 12.83 -12.98 2.53
CA ARG A 95 12.32 -12.51 3.82
C ARG A 95 13.02 -13.32 4.91
N HIS A 96 14.00 -12.69 5.57
CA HIS A 96 14.64 -13.23 6.76
C HIS A 96 13.59 -13.30 7.88
N LEU A 97 12.81 -14.39 7.88
CA LEU A 97 11.97 -14.77 9.00
C LEU A 97 12.91 -15.22 10.11
N SER A 98 13.24 -14.29 11.01
CA SER A 98 13.78 -14.67 12.32
C SER A 98 12.69 -15.47 13.04
N LYS A 99 12.84 -16.79 13.07
CA LYS A 99 12.08 -17.68 13.94
C LYS A 99 12.42 -17.32 15.39
N PHE A 100 11.39 -17.05 16.18
CA PHE A 100 11.45 -17.17 17.64
C PHE A 100 11.45 -18.66 18.03
#